data_AF-A0A7J6L1B7-F1
#
_entry.id   AF-A0A7J6L1B7-F1
#
_cell.length_a   1.000
_cell.length_b   1.000
_cell.length_c   1.000
_cell.angle_alpha   90.00
_cell.angle_beta   90.00
_cell.angle_gamma   90.00
#
_symmetry.space_group_name_H-M   'P 1'
#
loop_
_entity.id
_entity.type
_entity.pdbx_description
1 polymer ?
#
loop_
_entity_poly.entity_id
_entity_poly.type
_entity_poly.pdbx_seq_one_letter_code
_entity_poly.pdbx_strand_id
1 'polypeptide(L)'
;TNYTPEPAIAQLIDRLDRTESLISPIVVDDAKRGWTVPCEDVNKLATVHFQMRTAPSSPQTREIFLEPEDYTAYSDTQGNICRILFGALDPKISGTDTNSNYWIMGKPYFRTYYTEIFYDWKFGFARMPDDM
;
A
#
# COMPACT_ATOMS: atom_id res chain seq x y z
N THR A 1 21.60 -4.65 -6.28
CA THR A 1 20.52 -5.33 -7.03
C THR A 1 19.53 -4.25 -7.45
N ASN A 2 19.29 -4.07 -8.74
CA ASN A 2 18.30 -3.11 -9.21
C ASN A 2 16.91 -3.67 -8.86
N TYR A 3 16.22 -3.00 -7.95
CA TYR A 3 14.88 -3.35 -7.49
C TYR A 3 13.86 -2.66 -8.39
N THR A 4 13.07 -3.40 -9.17
CA THR A 4 11.90 -2.80 -9.81
C THR A 4 10.70 -2.94 -8.85
N PRO A 5 9.96 -1.85 -8.57
CA PRO A 5 8.81 -1.90 -7.66
C PRO A 5 7.68 -2.83 -8.12
N GLU A 6 7.52 -3.03 -9.43
CA GLU A 6 6.42 -3.81 -10.01
C GLU A 6 6.44 -5.30 -9.61
N PRO A 7 7.57 -6.04 -9.69
CA PRO A 7 7.68 -7.39 -9.13
C PRO A 7 7.36 -7.49 -7.63
N ALA A 8 7.71 -6.49 -6.84
CA ALA A 8 7.47 -6.52 -5.40
C ALA A 8 5.99 -6.30 -5.05
N ILE A 9 5.31 -5.42 -5.79
CA ILE A 9 3.86 -5.25 -5.67
C ILE A 9 3.14 -6.53 -6.11
N ALA A 10 3.54 -7.14 -7.23
CA ALA A 10 2.95 -8.41 -7.66
C ALA A 10 3.09 -9.50 -6.59
N GLN A 11 4.29 -9.67 -6.02
CA GLN A 11 4.52 -10.62 -4.92
C GLN A 11 3.73 -10.28 -3.64
N LEU A 12 3.55 -9.00 -3.34
CA LEU A 12 2.70 -8.57 -2.23
C LEU A 12 1.26 -9.01 -2.47
N ILE A 13 0.71 -8.72 -3.65
CA ILE A 13 -0.66 -9.08 -4.01
C ILE A 13 -0.87 -10.60 -3.95
N ASP A 14 0.05 -11.39 -4.51
CA ASP A 14 -0.01 -12.86 -4.46
C ASP A 14 -0.04 -13.38 -3.01
N ARG A 15 0.59 -12.67 -2.07
CA ARG A 15 0.62 -13.03 -0.64
C ARG A 15 -0.58 -12.52 0.16
N LEU A 16 -1.26 -11.46 -0.32
CA LEU A 16 -2.51 -11.00 0.27
C LEU A 16 -3.62 -12.04 0.05
N ASP A 17 -3.57 -12.73 -1.09
CA ASP A 17 -4.51 -13.77 -1.49
C ASP A 17 -4.24 -15.10 -0.78
N ARG A 18 -4.41 -15.12 0.56
CA ARG A 18 -4.18 -16.31 1.40
C ARG A 18 -5.09 -17.49 1.09
N THR A 19 -6.21 -17.23 0.43
CA THR A 19 -7.25 -18.19 0.05
C THR A 19 -7.42 -18.12 -1.45
N GLU A 20 -7.02 -19.17 -2.14
CA GLU A 20 -6.87 -19.25 -3.60
C GLU A 20 -7.93 -18.44 -4.39
N SER A 21 -7.51 -17.29 -4.93
CA SER A 21 -8.18 -16.50 -5.98
C SER A 21 -9.30 -15.53 -5.58
N LEU A 22 -9.21 -14.84 -4.44
CA LEU A 22 -10.11 -13.71 -4.14
C LEU A 22 -9.75 -12.46 -4.94
N ILE A 23 -8.48 -12.31 -5.28
CA ILE A 23 -7.96 -11.10 -5.93
C ILE A 23 -7.99 -11.24 -7.45
N SER A 24 -8.73 -10.35 -8.11
CA SER A 24 -8.82 -10.26 -9.56
C SER A 24 -8.07 -9.04 -10.11
N PRO A 25 -7.18 -9.20 -11.10
CA PRO A 25 -6.52 -8.06 -11.74
C PRO A 25 -7.54 -7.23 -12.54
N ILE A 26 -7.36 -5.91 -12.55
CA ILE A 26 -8.15 -4.98 -13.36
C ILE A 26 -7.25 -4.01 -14.13
N VAL A 27 -7.72 -3.58 -15.29
CA VAL A 27 -7.14 -2.47 -16.04
C VAL A 27 -7.90 -1.21 -15.66
N VAL A 28 -7.22 -0.24 -15.06
CA VAL A 28 -7.82 1.01 -14.59
C VAL A 28 -7.70 2.09 -15.68
N ASP A 29 -6.58 2.10 -16.39
CA ASP A 29 -6.26 2.95 -17.54
C ASP A 29 -5.05 2.35 -18.29
N ASP A 30 -4.70 2.86 -19.48
CA ASP A 30 -3.62 2.37 -20.35
C ASP A 30 -2.25 2.25 -19.65
N ALA A 31 -2.05 3.02 -18.58
CA ALA A 31 -0.81 3.06 -17.77
C ALA A 31 -0.98 2.52 -16.34
N LYS A 32 -2.17 2.05 -15.93
CA LYS A 32 -2.45 1.67 -14.53
C LYS A 32 -3.11 0.31 -14.44
N ARG A 33 -2.33 -0.67 -13.98
CA ARG A 33 -2.83 -1.97 -13.53
C ARG A 33 -3.21 -1.87 -12.05
N GLY A 34 -4.29 -2.52 -11.67
CA GLY A 34 -4.74 -2.60 -10.28
C GLY A 34 -5.32 -3.97 -9.98
N TRP A 35 -5.82 -4.11 -8.76
CA TRP A 35 -6.42 -5.35 -8.29
C TRP A 35 -7.72 -5.06 -7.54
N THR A 36 -8.63 -6.02 -7.60
CA THR A 36 -9.95 -5.96 -6.96
C THR A 36 -10.21 -7.23 -6.18
N VAL A 37 -11.12 -7.13 -5.22
CA VAL A 37 -11.60 -8.21 -4.37
C VAL A 37 -13.10 -7.98 -4.15
N PRO A 38 -13.93 -9.03 -4.01
CA PRO A 38 -15.29 -8.85 -3.50
C PRO A 38 -15.27 -8.14 -2.15
N CYS A 39 -16.10 -7.11 -1.96
CA CYS A 39 -16.05 -6.33 -0.72
C CYS A 39 -16.38 -7.16 0.54
N GLU A 40 -17.20 -8.21 0.40
CA GLU A 40 -17.50 -9.14 1.49
C GLU A 40 -16.29 -9.99 1.92
N ASP A 41 -15.28 -10.09 1.07
CA ASP A 41 -14.08 -10.89 1.29
C ASP A 41 -12.87 -10.07 1.75
N VAL A 42 -13.01 -8.74 1.93
CA VAL A 42 -11.92 -7.85 2.35
C VAL A 42 -11.31 -8.33 3.67
N ASN A 43 -12.14 -8.70 4.66
CA ASN A 43 -11.68 -9.16 5.97
C ASN A 43 -10.91 -10.50 5.94
N LYS A 44 -10.88 -11.20 4.80
CA LYS A 44 -10.11 -12.43 4.60
C LYS A 44 -8.68 -12.16 4.13
N LEU A 45 -8.38 -10.93 3.70
CA LEU A 45 -7.05 -10.55 3.26
C LEU A 45 -6.07 -10.44 4.43
N ALA A 46 -4.78 -10.48 4.12
CA ALA A 46 -3.72 -10.38 5.10
C ALA A 46 -3.43 -8.93 5.54
N THR A 47 -3.28 -8.67 6.84
CA THR A 47 -2.68 -7.43 7.34
C THR A 47 -1.28 -7.20 6.73
N VAL A 48 -1.00 -5.98 6.28
CA VAL A 48 0.30 -5.61 5.68
C VAL A 48 1.15 -4.87 6.69
N HIS A 49 2.38 -5.34 6.88
CA HIS A 49 3.32 -4.79 7.85
C HIS A 49 4.51 -4.12 7.15
N PHE A 50 4.70 -2.83 7.40
CA PHE A 50 5.87 -2.05 6.98
C PHE A 50 6.83 -1.89 8.15
N GLN A 51 8.04 -2.42 8.01
CA GLN A 51 9.10 -2.27 9.00
C GLN A 51 9.96 -1.05 8.67
N MET A 52 9.80 0.02 9.45
CA MET A 52 10.55 1.27 9.32
C MET A 52 11.75 1.25 10.25
N ARG A 53 12.95 1.45 9.73
CA ARG A 53 14.14 1.63 10.58
C ARG A 53 14.09 2.97 11.30
N THR A 54 14.45 3.00 12.58
CA THR A 54 14.49 4.24 13.37
C THR A 54 15.67 5.15 13.01
N ALA A 55 16.74 4.58 12.45
CA ALA A 55 17.84 5.27 11.81
C ALA A 55 18.51 4.34 10.78
N PRO A 56 19.21 4.86 9.75
CA PRO A 56 19.79 4.02 8.68
C PRO A 56 20.67 2.87 9.17
N SER A 57 21.45 3.10 10.23
CA SER A 57 22.37 2.15 10.85
C SER A 57 21.78 1.40 12.05
N SER A 58 20.58 1.77 12.50
CA SER A 58 19.97 1.17 13.69
C SER A 58 19.33 -0.18 13.35
N PRO A 59 19.54 -1.23 14.16
CA PRO A 59 18.80 -2.48 14.02
C PRO A 59 17.35 -2.36 14.52
N GLN A 60 17.02 -1.27 15.23
CA GLN A 60 15.66 -1.07 15.75
C GLN A 60 14.73 -0.64 14.62
N THR A 61 13.61 -1.34 14.53
CA THR A 61 12.51 -1.01 13.63
C THR A 61 11.28 -0.62 14.44
N ARG A 62 10.44 0.22 13.83
CA ARG A 62 9.05 0.40 14.22
C ARG A 62 8.17 -0.11 13.11
N GLU A 63 6.98 -0.54 13.49
CA GLU A 63 6.06 -1.17 12.56
C GLU A 63 4.85 -0.27 12.31
N ILE A 64 4.48 -0.17 11.04
CA ILE A 64 3.21 0.33 10.58
C ILE A 64 2.47 -0.89 10.04
N PHE A 65 1.24 -1.11 10.48
CA PHE A 65 0.41 -2.18 9.95
C PHE A 65 -0.88 -1.60 9.40
N LEU A 66 -1.27 -2.09 8.23
CA LEU A 66 -2.50 -1.74 7.55
C LEU A 66 -3.39 -2.97 7.54
N GLU A 67 -4.55 -2.86 8.16
CA GLU A 67 -5.60 -3.87 8.10
C GLU A 67 -6.24 -3.86 6.70
N PRO A 68 -6.93 -4.93 6.27
CA PRO A 68 -7.56 -5.00 4.97
C PRO A 68 -8.43 -3.79 4.58
N GLU A 69 -9.19 -3.27 5.53
CA GLU A 69 -10.01 -2.07 5.37
C GLU A 69 -9.18 -0.79 5.17
N ASP A 70 -7.95 -0.73 5.68
CA ASP A 70 -7.08 0.43 5.54
C ASP A 70 -6.60 0.59 4.09
N TYR A 71 -6.31 -0.53 3.41
CA TYR A 71 -5.74 -0.54 2.06
C TYR A 71 -6.72 -0.95 0.96
N THR A 72 -8.02 -1.03 1.25
CA THR A 72 -9.08 -1.27 0.25
C THR A 72 -10.06 -0.10 0.19
N ALA A 73 -10.73 0.07 -0.95
CA ALA A 73 -11.81 1.04 -1.10
C ALA A 73 -12.86 0.57 -2.10
N TYR A 74 -14.12 0.94 -1.89
CA TYR A 74 -15.20 0.67 -2.85
C TYR A 74 -14.85 1.19 -4.25
N SER A 75 -14.98 0.32 -5.25
CA SER A 75 -14.62 0.61 -6.63
C SER A 75 -15.84 0.82 -7.52
N ASP A 76 -16.95 0.14 -7.26
CA ASP A 76 -18.18 0.24 -8.03
C ASP A 76 -19.26 1.03 -7.27
N THR A 77 -20.25 1.53 -8.01
CA THR A 77 -21.38 2.26 -7.43
C THR A 77 -22.33 1.37 -6.62
N GLN A 78 -22.23 0.04 -6.80
CA GLN A 78 -23.05 -0.95 -6.11
C GLN A 78 -22.42 -1.43 -4.79
N GLY A 79 -21.14 -1.14 -4.56
CA GLY A 79 -20.43 -1.51 -3.32
C GLY A 79 -20.06 -2.99 -3.23
N ASN A 80 -20.12 -3.72 -4.34
CA ASN A 80 -19.84 -5.16 -4.36
C ASN A 80 -18.36 -5.46 -4.62
N ILE A 81 -17.66 -4.53 -5.27
CA ILE A 81 -16.25 -4.70 -5.63
C ILE A 81 -15.40 -3.65 -4.94
N CYS A 82 -14.39 -4.13 -4.23
CA CYS A 82 -13.41 -3.32 -3.52
C CYS A 82 -12.09 -3.35 -4.28
N ARG A 83 -11.49 -2.19 -4.47
CA ARG A 83 -10.18 -2.02 -5.09
C ARG A 83 -9.09 -2.07 -4.02
N ILE A 84 -8.03 -2.79 -4.31
CA ILE A 84 -6.79 -2.79 -3.52
C ILE A 84 -5.97 -1.55 -3.90
N LEU A 85 -5.54 -0.80 -2.90
CA LEU A 85 -4.88 0.50 -3.07
C LEU A 85 -3.35 0.41 -3.18
N PHE A 86 -2.80 -0.80 -3.25
CA PHE A 86 -1.42 -1.03 -3.69
C PHE A 86 -1.34 -1.00 -5.21
N GLY A 87 -0.31 -0.33 -5.73
CA GLY A 87 -0.11 -0.15 -7.16
C GLY A 87 1.35 0.07 -7.49
N ALA A 88 1.76 -0.39 -8.67
CA ALA A 88 3.00 0.05 -9.27
C ALA A 88 2.74 1.40 -9.96
N LEU A 89 3.54 2.41 -9.64
CA LEU A 89 3.54 3.66 -10.39
C LEU A 89 4.50 3.51 -11.56
N ASP A 90 4.02 3.69 -12.80
CA ASP A 90 4.91 3.85 -13.94
C ASP A 90 5.69 5.17 -13.75
N PRO A 91 7.03 5.12 -13.60
CA PRO A 91 7.83 6.31 -13.36
C PRO A 91 7.66 7.38 -14.46
N LYS A 92 7.22 7.02 -15.67
CA LYS A 92 6.96 7.97 -16.78
C LYS A 92 5.90 9.02 -16.47
N ILE A 93 5.01 8.77 -15.50
CA ILE A 93 3.94 9.71 -15.13
C ILE A 93 4.48 10.88 -14.28
N SER A 94 5.66 10.75 -13.67
CA SER A 94 6.16 11.70 -12.66
C SER A 94 7.17 12.73 -13.16
N GLY A 95 7.64 12.62 -14.40
CA GLY A 95 8.78 13.44 -14.88
C GLY A 95 10.09 13.21 -14.10
N THR A 96 10.15 12.16 -13.26
CA THR A 96 11.35 11.78 -12.50
C THR A 96 11.89 10.43 -12.97
N ASP A 97 13.21 10.30 -12.85
CA ASP A 97 14.05 9.22 -13.35
C ASP A 97 13.45 7.82 -13.15
N THR A 98 13.51 6.99 -14.20
CA THR A 98 12.90 5.64 -14.30
C THR A 98 13.52 4.59 -13.37
N ASN A 99 14.42 4.99 -12.47
CA ASN A 99 15.15 4.14 -11.52
C ASN A 99 14.71 4.35 -10.05
N SER A 100 13.46 4.73 -9.86
CA SER A 100 12.89 5.05 -8.54
C SER A 100 12.65 3.78 -7.69
N ASN A 101 13.67 3.38 -6.92
CA ASN A 101 13.63 2.22 -6.00
C ASN A 101 12.97 2.55 -4.65
N TYR A 102 11.88 3.32 -4.63
CA TYR A 102 11.23 3.75 -3.38
C TYR A 102 9.75 3.40 -3.36
N TRP A 103 9.22 3.23 -2.14
CA TRP A 103 7.79 3.09 -1.89
C TRP A 103 7.19 4.48 -1.65
N ILE A 104 6.02 4.75 -2.24
CA ILE A 104 5.25 5.95 -1.95
C ILE A 104 4.13 5.56 -0.99
N MET A 105 4.14 6.15 0.20
CA MET A 105 3.04 6.02 1.14
C MET A 105 1.91 6.96 0.70
N GLY A 106 0.82 6.37 0.19
CA GLY A 106 -0.31 7.12 -0.34
C GLY A 106 -1.35 7.50 0.72
N LYS A 107 -2.49 8.01 0.26
CA LYS A 107 -3.65 8.38 1.10
C LYS A 107 -4.07 7.32 2.14
N PRO A 108 -4.05 5.99 1.85
CA PRO A 108 -4.38 4.95 2.84
C PRO A 108 -3.58 5.09 4.14
N TYR A 109 -2.27 5.25 4.03
CA TYR A 109 -1.39 5.41 5.17
C TYR A 109 -1.76 6.63 6.03
N PHE A 110 -1.97 7.80 5.40
CA PHE A 110 -2.30 9.04 6.11
C PHE A 110 -3.73 9.06 6.70
N ARG A 111 -4.59 8.10 6.34
CA ARG A 111 -5.90 7.91 6.97
C ARG A 111 -5.84 7.06 8.23
N THR A 112 -4.81 6.23 8.37
CA THR A 112 -4.65 5.34 9.52
C THR A 112 -3.60 5.88 10.49
N TYR A 113 -2.66 6.69 10.01
CA TYR A 113 -1.54 7.21 10.81
C TYR A 113 -1.42 8.72 10.73
N TYR A 114 -1.44 9.36 11.90
CA TYR A 114 -0.97 10.72 12.07
C TYR A 114 0.53 10.70 11.82
N THR A 115 1.01 11.62 10.98
CA THR A 115 2.42 11.73 10.60
C THR A 115 2.90 13.15 10.81
N GLU A 116 3.97 13.30 11.56
CA GLU A 116 4.66 14.57 11.78
C GLU A 116 6.03 14.53 11.10
N ILE A 117 6.37 15.57 10.35
CA ILE A 117 7.67 15.70 9.68
C ILE A 117 8.48 16.76 10.41
N PHE A 118 9.65 16.37 10.91
CA PHE A 118 10.56 17.26 11.63
C PHE A 118 11.58 17.90 10.68
N TYR A 119 12.07 19.09 11.03
CA TYR A 119 13.04 19.85 10.24
C TYR A 119 14.39 19.13 10.02
N ASP A 120 14.71 18.12 10.83
CA ASP A 120 15.91 17.30 10.71
C ASP A 120 15.73 16.05 9.84
N TRP A 121 14.73 16.07 8.95
CA TRP A 121 14.41 14.99 8.00
C TRP A 121 14.02 13.67 8.67
N LYS A 122 13.59 13.73 9.93
CA LYS A 122 12.91 12.63 10.61
C LYS A 122 11.41 12.78 10.44
N PHE A 123 10.69 11.67 10.58
CA PHE A 123 9.25 11.71 10.72
C PHE A 123 8.84 10.84 11.91
N GLY A 124 7.81 11.29 12.61
CA GLY A 124 7.11 10.53 13.63
C GLY A 124 5.78 10.05 13.09
N PHE A 125 5.31 8.93 13.59
CA PHE A 125 3.97 8.44 13.28
C PHE A 125 3.31 7.84 14.51
N ALA A 126 1.98 7.98 14.58
CA ALA A 126 1.12 7.36 15.57
C ALA A 126 -0.17 6.91 14.88
N ARG A 127 -0.71 5.74 15.27
CA ARG A 127 -2.00 5.28 14.75
C ARG A 127 -3.07 6.27 15.21
N MET A 128 -3.90 6.74 14.28
CA MET A 128 -5.04 7.59 14.64
C MET A 128 -6.08 6.73 15.33
N PRO A 129 -6.73 7.23 16.39
CA PRO A 129 -7.84 6.53 17.01
C PRO A 129 -9.05 6.55 16.05
N ASP A 130 -9.93 5.57 16.19
CA ASP A 130 -11.07 5.37 15.28
C ASP A 130 -12.12 6.50 15.34
N ASP A 131 -12.04 7.38 16.35
CA ASP A 131 -13.01 8.43 16.67
C ASP A 131 -12.51 9.87 16.40
N MET A 132 -11.40 10.03 15.66
CA MET A 132 -10.83 11.33 15.28
C MET A 132 -11.29 11.88 13.93
#